data_AF-A0A1F9TAN2-F1
#
_entry.id   AF-A0A1F9TAN2-F1
#
_cell.length_a   1.000
_cell.length_b   1.000
_cell.length_c   1.000
_cell.angle_alpha   90.00
_cell.angle_beta   90.00
_cell.angle_gamma   90.00
#
_symmetry.space_group_name_H-M   'P 1'
#
loop_
_entity.id
_entity.type
_entity.pdbx_description
1 polymer ?
#
loop_
_entity_poly.entity_id
_entity_poly.type
_entity_poly.pdbx_seq_one_letter_code
_entity_poly.pdbx_strand_id
1 'polypeptide(L)'
;MNDRKLTGYLLLACGLGLMAASSVMLWRTFYGSMEPPQTFASESTVTLTMASGMAVNLPLPPQVNRFANLSLAFMLMFFLAVVGGKVGNLGAKLINGPAAPPPPRQP
;
A
#
# COMPACT_ATOMS: atom_id res chain seq x y z
N MET A 1 4.14 -23.76 -29.01
CA MET A 1 4.51 -22.50 -28.32
C MET A 1 4.26 -22.75 -26.84
N ASN A 2 5.31 -22.80 -26.02
CA ASN A 2 5.30 -23.45 -24.69
C ASN A 2 4.24 -22.87 -23.74
N ASP A 3 3.23 -23.68 -23.37
CA ASP A 3 2.10 -23.26 -22.51
C ASP A 3 2.52 -22.61 -21.19
N ARG A 4 3.62 -23.09 -20.58
CA ARG A 4 4.16 -22.49 -19.35
C ARG A 4 4.62 -21.04 -19.52
N LYS A 5 5.17 -20.70 -20.70
CA LYS A 5 5.61 -19.33 -21.00
C LYS A 5 4.42 -18.42 -21.26
N LEU A 6 3.36 -18.94 -21.89
CA LEU A 6 2.10 -18.22 -22.11
C LEU A 6 1.44 -17.87 -20.77
N THR A 7 1.29 -18.85 -19.87
CA THR A 7 0.67 -18.64 -18.55
C THR A 7 1.46 -17.65 -17.70
N GLY A 8 2.80 -17.72 -17.72
CA GLY A 8 3.65 -16.76 -17.02
C GLY A 8 3.50 -15.32 -17.55
N TYR A 9 3.41 -15.15 -18.87
CA TYR A 9 3.23 -13.83 -19.49
C TYR A 9 1.84 -13.24 -19.22
N LEU A 10 0.81 -14.08 -19.17
CA LEU A 10 -0.56 -13.68 -18.85
C LEU A 10 -0.67 -13.22 -17.38
N LEU A 11 0.00 -13.93 -16.47
CA LEU A 11 0.10 -13.51 -15.06
C LEU A 11 0.85 -12.17 -14.92
N LEU A 12 1.93 -11.98 -15.69
CA LEU A 12 2.69 -10.73 -15.70
C LEU A 12 1.85 -9.54 -16.19
N ALA A 13 1.15 -9.72 -17.32
CA ALA A 13 0.28 -8.69 -17.88
C ALA A 13 -0.88 -8.32 -16.94
N CYS A 14 -1.48 -9.33 -16.30
CA CYS A 14 -2.54 -9.12 -15.30
C CYS A 14 -2.04 -8.32 -14.08
N GLY A 15 -0.86 -8.69 -13.54
CA GLY A 15 -0.25 -7.97 -12.42
C GLY A 15 0.12 -6.52 -12.78
N LEU A 16 0.63 -6.30 -14.00
CA LEU A 16 0.96 -4.96 -14.49
C LEU A 16 -0.30 -4.09 -14.63
N GLY A 17 -1.39 -4.67 -15.15
CA GLY A 17 -2.69 -3.99 -15.25
C GLY A 17 -3.25 -3.58 -13.89
N LEU A 18 -3.17 -4.47 -12.90
CA LEU A 18 -3.59 -4.18 -11.52
C LEU A 18 -2.74 -3.06 -10.88
N MET A 19 -1.43 -3.04 -11.12
CA MET A 19 -0.55 -1.98 -10.64
C MET A 19 -0.87 -0.62 -11.28
N ALA A 20 -1.14 -0.59 -12.59
CA ALA A 20 -1.53 0.61 -13.30
C ALA A 20 -2.89 1.14 -12.80
N ALA A 21 -3.89 0.27 -12.67
CA ALA A 21 -5.20 0.63 -12.13
C ALA A 21 -5.12 1.18 -10.69
N SER A 22 -4.31 0.54 -9.83
CA SER A 22 -4.09 1.00 -8.45
C SER A 22 -3.41 2.37 -8.41
N SER A 23 -2.44 2.62 -9.29
CA SER A 23 -1.76 3.92 -9.41
C SER A 23 -2.71 5.04 -9.87
N VAL A 24 -3.64 4.73 -10.78
CA VAL A 24 -4.67 5.68 -11.22
C VAL A 24 -5.65 5.99 -10.09
N MET A 25 -6.11 4.99 -9.33
CA MET A 25 -6.98 5.23 -8.18
C MET A 25 -6.29 6.12 -7.15
N LEU A 26 -5.01 5.88 -6.87
CA LEU A 26 -4.18 6.72 -6.01
C LEU A 26 -4.15 8.17 -6.47
N TRP A 27 -3.85 8.39 -7.75
CA TRP A 27 -3.83 9.73 -8.34
C TRP A 27 -5.18 10.42 -8.14
N ARG A 28 -6.29 9.71 -8.32
CA ARG A 28 -7.64 10.26 -8.13
C ARG A 28 -7.96 10.58 -6.66
N THR A 29 -7.46 9.80 -5.70
CA THR A 29 -7.60 10.07 -4.27
C THR A 29 -6.80 11.31 -3.84
N PHE A 30 -5.59 11.51 -4.38
CA PHE A 30 -4.75 12.67 -4.07
C PHE A 30 -5.32 13.99 -4.63
N TYR A 31 -5.85 13.97 -5.86
CA TYR A 31 -6.49 15.14 -6.47
C TYR A 31 -7.93 15.36 -6.00
N GLY A 32 -8.38 14.65 -4.96
CA GLY A 32 -9.64 14.91 -4.26
C GLY A 32 -10.90 14.42 -4.98
N SER A 33 -10.78 13.59 -6.02
CA SER A 33 -11.95 12.99 -6.69
C SER A 33 -12.53 11.78 -5.95
N MET A 34 -11.82 11.23 -4.97
CA MET A 34 -12.31 10.15 -4.10
C MET A 34 -11.88 10.40 -2.66
N GLU A 35 -12.80 10.21 -1.70
CA GLU A 35 -12.48 10.30 -0.29
C GLU A 35 -11.60 9.11 0.13
N PRO A 36 -10.44 9.36 0.78
CA PRO A 36 -9.62 8.28 1.31
C PRO A 36 -10.39 7.50 2.39
N PRO A 37 -10.13 6.20 2.54
CA PRO A 37 -10.77 5.37 3.55
C PRO A 37 -10.54 5.96 4.96
N GLN A 38 -11.62 6.40 5.60
CA GLN A 38 -11.59 6.99 6.94
C GLN A 38 -11.51 5.87 7.98
N THR A 39 -10.29 5.54 8.41
CA THR A 39 -10.04 4.50 9.42
C THR A 39 -10.18 5.05 10.84
N PHE A 40 -9.89 6.34 11.01
CA PHE A 40 -10.15 7.11 12.21
C PHE A 40 -11.38 7.99 11.97
N ALA A 41 -12.45 7.69 12.70
CA ALA A 41 -13.56 8.62 12.92
C ALA A 41 -13.39 9.12 14.36
N SER A 42 -12.51 10.11 14.56
CA SER A 42 -12.43 10.74 15.87
C SER A 42 -13.76 11.46 16.14
N GLU A 43 -14.48 11.02 17.17
CA GLU A 43 -15.49 11.82 17.85
C GLU A 43 -14.88 13.22 18.07
N SER A 44 -15.54 14.25 17.55
CA SER A 44 -14.98 15.60 17.35
C SER A 44 -14.62 16.35 18.63
N THR A 45 -14.58 15.68 19.79
CA THR A 45 -14.50 16.27 21.11
C THR A 45 -13.52 15.51 21.98
N VAL A 46 -12.42 16.17 22.37
CA VAL A 46 -11.54 15.65 23.43
C VAL A 46 -12.00 16.29 24.74
N THR A 47 -12.45 15.44 25.65
CA THR A 47 -12.86 15.85 27.00
C THR A 47 -11.61 15.91 27.88
N LEU A 48 -11.12 17.11 28.19
CA LEU A 48 -10.05 17.28 29.18
C LEU A 48 -10.68 17.46 30.56
N THR A 49 -10.53 16.45 31.42
CA THR A 49 -10.90 16.55 32.83
C THR A 49 -9.76 17.24 33.58
N MET A 50 -9.96 18.50 33.97
CA MET A 50 -8.99 19.20 34.81
C MET A 50 -9.03 18.66 36.23
N ALA A 51 -7.91 18.79 36.96
CA ALA A 51 -7.82 18.40 38.37
C ALA A 51 -8.86 19.10 39.29
N SER A 52 -9.49 20.18 38.81
CA SER A 52 -10.59 20.88 39.46
C SER A 52 -11.97 20.25 39.28
N GLY A 53 -12.08 19.10 38.60
CA GLY A 53 -13.35 18.41 38.33
C GLY A 53 -14.17 19.01 37.17
N MET A 54 -13.67 20.07 36.52
CA MET A 54 -14.28 20.67 35.33
C MET A 54 -13.84 19.90 34.08
N ALA A 55 -14.80 19.42 33.30
CA ALA A 55 -14.57 18.81 31.99
C ALA A 55 -14.73 19.86 30.89
N VAL A 56 -13.65 20.17 30.17
CA VAL A 56 -13.69 21.08 29.02
C VAL A 56 -13.67 20.26 27.74
N ASN A 57 -14.74 20.43 26.94
CA ASN A 57 -14.87 19.83 25.63
C ASN A 57 -14.16 20.72 24.60
N LEU A 58 -12.99 20.29 24.13
CA LEU A 58 -12.28 20.97 23.05
C LEU A 58 -12.67 20.32 21.71
N PRO A 59 -13.31 21.07 20.80
CA PRO A 59 -13.58 20.57 19.46
C PRO A 59 -12.26 20.39 18.72
N LEU A 60 -11.95 19.15 18.33
CA LEU A 60 -10.77 18.85 17.53
C LEU A 60 -10.95 19.41 16.11
N PRO A 61 -9.97 20.13 15.56
CA PRO A 61 -10.03 20.55 14.16
C PRO A 61 -10.13 19.33 13.22
N PRO A 62 -11.10 19.30 12.29
CA PRO A 62 -11.33 18.15 11.39
C PRO A 62 -10.13 17.85 10.46
N GLN A 63 -9.20 18.79 10.34
CA GLN A 63 -7.96 18.67 9.59
C GLN A 63 -7.02 17.60 10.19
N VAL A 64 -7.02 17.42 11.52
CA VAL A 64 -6.15 16.45 12.21
C VAL A 64 -6.56 15.02 11.83
N ASN A 65 -7.87 14.75 11.82
CA ASN A 65 -8.39 13.44 11.45
C ASN A 65 -8.10 13.10 9.98
N ARG A 66 -8.20 14.10 9.09
CA ARG A 66 -7.87 13.92 7.67
C ARG A 66 -6.39 13.61 7.46
N PHE A 67 -5.50 14.30 8.18
CA PHE A 67 -4.07 14.05 8.11
C PHE A 67 -3.69 12.67 8.66
N ALA A 68 -4.26 12.26 9.80
CA ALA A 68 -4.02 10.95 10.41
C ALA A 68 -4.49 9.79 9.52
N ASN A 69 -5.67 9.93 8.89
CA ASN A 69 -6.16 8.94 7.93
C ASN A 69 -5.28 8.85 6.69
N LEU A 70 -4.85 10.00 6.15
CA LEU A 70 -3.96 10.03 4.99
C LEU A 70 -2.59 9.41 5.31
N SER A 71 -2.02 9.73 6.48
CA SER A 71 -0.71 9.21 6.90
C SER A 71 -0.76 7.70 7.14
N LEU A 72 -1.81 7.20 7.79
CA LEU A 72 -2.00 5.76 7.99
C LEU A 72 -2.19 5.04 6.65
N ALA A 73 -3.02 5.58 5.77
CA ALA A 73 -3.25 5.01 4.44
C ALA A 73 -1.94 4.95 3.62
N PHE A 74 -1.13 6.01 3.68
CA PHE A 74 0.16 6.06 3.01
C PHE A 74 1.14 5.02 3.57
N MET A 75 1.22 4.88 4.90
CA MET A 75 2.04 3.87 5.56
C MET A 75 1.64 2.46 5.16
N LEU A 76 0.33 2.16 5.15
CA LEU A 76 -0.20 0.87 4.75
C LEU A 76 0.14 0.55 3.29
N MET A 77 -0.02 1.52 2.40
CA MET A 77 0.33 1.35 0.99
C MET A 77 1.81 1.09 0.78
N PHE A 78 2.68 1.82 1.49
CA PHE A 78 4.12 1.61 1.40
C PHE A 78 4.49 0.20 1.86
N PHE A 79 3.88 -0.26 2.95
CA PHE A 79 4.02 -1.63 3.42
C PHE A 79 3.58 -2.66 2.37
N LEU A 80 2.38 -2.48 1.79
CA LEU A 80 1.87 -3.32 0.72
C LEU A 80 2.77 -3.34 -0.51
N ALA A 81 3.35 -2.19 -0.90
CA ALA A 81 4.28 -2.11 -2.02
C ALA A 81 5.56 -2.91 -1.75
N VAL A 82 6.13 -2.81 -0.55
CA VAL A 82 7.33 -3.57 -0.15
C VAL A 82 7.05 -5.07 -0.13
N VAL A 83 5.94 -5.49 0.49
CA VAL A 83 5.55 -6.91 0.54
C VAL A 83 5.23 -7.43 -0.85
N GLY A 84 4.46 -6.68 -1.64
CA GLY A 84 4.11 -7.02 -3.02
C GLY A 84 5.34 -7.16 -3.92
N GLY A 85 6.34 -6.29 -3.78
CA GLY A 85 7.61 -6.40 -4.49
C GLY A 85 8.40 -7.67 -4.13
N LYS A 86 8.45 -8.04 -2.84
CA LYS A 86 9.06 -9.29 -2.39
C LYS A 86 8.35 -10.52 -2.95
N VAL A 87 7.01 -10.55 -2.90
CA VAL A 87 6.20 -11.65 -3.43
C VAL A 87 6.34 -11.75 -4.96
N GLY A 88 6.33 -10.61 -5.66
CA GLY A 88 6.56 -10.55 -7.10
C GLY A 88 7.94 -11.08 -7.50
N ASN A 89 8.99 -10.74 -6.75
CA ASN A 89 10.34 -11.26 -6.96
C ASN A 89 10.41 -12.79 -6.77
N LEU A 90 9.72 -13.32 -5.76
CA LEU A 90 9.60 -14.77 -5.57
C LEU A 90 8.89 -15.43 -6.77
N GLY A 91 7.79 -14.84 -7.24
CA GLY A 91 7.09 -15.29 -8.45
C GLY A 91 8.01 -15.29 -9.68
N ALA A 92 8.79 -14.23 -9.90
CA ALA A 92 9.74 -14.14 -11.00
C ALA A 92 10.87 -15.17 -10.91
N LYS A 93 11.36 -15.47 -9.70
CA LYS A 93 12.35 -16.52 -9.47
C LYS A 93 11.82 -17.92 -9.76
N LEU A 94 10.55 -18.18 -9.43
CA LEU A 94 9.89 -19.46 -9.76
C LEU A 94 9.72 -19.66 -11.27
N ILE A 95 9.50 -18.57 -12.03
CA ILE A 95 9.36 -18.63 -13.50
C ILE A 95 10.72 -18.86 -14.18
N ASN A 96 11.80 -18.24 -13.70
CA ASN A 96 13.12 -18.33 -14.31
C ASN A 96 13.92 -19.59 -13.92
N GLY A 97 13.54 -20.29 -12.85
CA GLY A 97 14.29 -21.43 -12.32
C GLY A 97 15.62 -21.02 -11.65
N PRO A 98 16.31 -21.96 -10.97
CA PRO A 98 17.59 -21.67 -10.30
C PRO A 98 18.60 -21.17 -11.32
N ALA A 99 19.31 -20.08 -11.00
CA ALA A 99 20.41 -19.59 -11.83
C ALA A 99 21.42 -20.72 -12.06
N ALA A 100 21.78 -20.96 -13.32
CA ALA A 100 22.76 -21.96 -13.69
C ALA A 100 24.06 -21.73 -12.91
N PRO A 101 24.74 -22.80 -12.46
CA PRO A 101 25.99 -22.66 -11.72
C PRO A 101 27.00 -21.85 -12.54
N PRO A 102 27.77 -20.95 -11.92
CA PRO A 102 28.82 -20.23 -12.62
C PRO A 102 29.78 -21.25 -13.27
N PRO A 103 30.25 -20.99 -14.51
CA PRO A 103 31.16 -21.90 -15.19
C PRO A 103 32.40 -22.11 -14.31
N PRO A 104 32.95 -23.34 -14.28
CA PRO A 104 34.16 -23.62 -13.51
C PRO A 104 35.24 -22.63 -13.95
N ARG A 105 35.87 -21.96 -12.97
CA ARG A 105 37.03 -21.10 -13.24
C ARG A 105 38.06 -21.99 -13.93
N GLN A 106 38.33 -21.70 -15.20
CA GLN A 106 39.45 -22.31 -15.90
C GLN A 106 40.74 -21.89 -15.16
N PRO A 107 41.68 -22.82 -14.98
CA PRO A 107 42.89 -22.62 -14.18
C PRO A 107 43.77 -21.49 -14.71
#